data_AF-A0A7C4QNB2-F1
#
_entry.id   AF-A0A7C4QNB2-F1
#
_cell.length_a   1.000
_cell.length_b   1.000
_cell.length_c   1.000
_cell.angle_alpha   90.00
_cell.angle_beta   90.00
_cell.angle_gamma   90.00
#
_symmetry.space_group_name_H-M   'P 1'
#
loop_
_entity.id
_entity.type
_entity.pdbx_description
1 polymer ?
#
loop_
_entity_poly.entity_id
_entity_poly.type
_entity_poly.pdbx_seq_one_letter_code
_entity_poly.pdbx_strand_id
1 'polypeptide(L)' 'MVEREFSLAKFGKRLGTRLEGQKAHAEIFSELEKLPEGGVLILDLEGVEVLSGSFADEAIGKSPGKA' A
#
# COMPACT_ATOMS: atom_id res chain seq x y z
N MET A 1 6.65 -6.93 19.25
CA MET A 1 6.28 -6.90 17.82
C MET A 1 5.24 -5.81 17.65
N VAL A 2 5.48 -4.84 16.78
CA VAL A 2 4.52 -3.73 16.53
C VAL A 2 3.83 -4.03 15.20
N GLU A 3 2.51 -4.12 15.24
CA GLU A 3 1.67 -4.24 14.05
C GLU A 3 0.92 -2.93 13.85
N ARG A 4 0.80 -2.51 12.60
CA ARG A 4 -0.01 -1.36 12.21
C ARG A 4 -0.84 -1.72 11.00
N GLU A 5 -2.13 -1.42 11.06
CA GLU A 5 -3.03 -1.59 9.93
C GLU A 5 -3.08 -0.33 9.07
N PHE A 6 -3.20 -0.53 7.76
CA PHE A 6 -3.33 0.52 6.76
C PHE A 6 -4.42 0.12 5.76
N SER A 7 -5.59 0.75 5.87
CA SER A 7 -6.72 0.45 4.99
C SER A 7 -6.56 1.12 3.64
N LEU A 8 -6.67 0.35 2.56
CA LEU A 8 -6.68 0.86 1.18
C LEU A 8 -8.02 1.48 0.79
N ALA A 9 -9.09 1.26 1.56
CA ALA A 9 -10.41 1.85 1.32
C ALA A 9 -10.38 3.39 1.29
N LYS A 10 -9.37 4.02 1.91
CA LYS A 10 -9.17 5.48 1.86
C LYS A 10 -8.84 6.02 0.46
N PHE A 11 -8.32 5.18 -0.44
CA PHE A 11 -8.08 5.57 -1.84
C PHE A 11 -9.33 5.43 -2.70
N GLY A 12 -10.37 4.75 -2.19
CA GLY A 12 -11.62 4.50 -2.89
C GLY A 12 -12.08 3.05 -2.76
N LYS A 13 -13.34 2.80 -3.13
CA LYS A 13 -13.92 1.44 -3.13
C LYS A 13 -13.49 0.59 -4.34
N ARG A 14 -12.99 1.25 -5.39
CA ARG A 14 -12.55 0.62 -6.65
C ARG A 14 -11.22 1.23 -7.05
N LEU A 15 -10.19 0.40 -7.15
CA LEU A 15 -8.84 0.83 -7.48
C LEU A 15 -8.35 0.04 -8.69
N GLY A 16 -7.80 0.71 -9.70
CA GLY A 16 -7.42 0.01 -10.93
C GLY A 16 -6.42 0.72 -11.81
N THR A 17 -6.08 1.98 -11.50
CA THR A 17 -5.16 2.76 -12.31
C THR A 17 -3.75 2.77 -11.72
N ARG A 18 -2.76 2.98 -12.59
CA ARG A 18 -1.36 3.18 -12.18
C ARG A 18 -1.19 4.39 -11.26
N LEU A 19 -1.94 5.47 -11.50
CA LEU A 19 -1.85 6.68 -10.69
C LEU A 19 -2.37 6.45 -9.27
N GLU A 20 -3.46 5.70 -9.10
CA GLU A 20 -3.93 5.27 -7.78
C GLU A 20 -2.90 4.39 -7.08
N GLY A 21 -2.26 3.47 -7.82
CA GLY A 21 -1.19 2.63 -7.28
C GLY A 21 0.02 3.44 -6.81
N GLN A 22 0.46 4.45 -7.58
CA GLN A 22 1.57 5.32 -7.19
C GLN A 22 1.26 6.15 -5.93
N LYS A 23 0.02 6.62 -5.80
CA LYS A 23 -0.43 7.31 -4.58
C LYS A 23 -0.44 6.37 -3.38
N ALA A 24 -0.98 5.15 -3.55
CA ALA A 24 -0.98 4.14 -2.51
C ALA A 24 0.45 3.76 -2.09
N HIS A 25 1.34 3.55 -3.03
CA HIS A 25 2.76 3.25 -2.79
C HIS A 25 3.43 4.30 -1.91
N ALA A 26 3.33 5.58 -2.27
CA ALA A 26 3.95 6.66 -1.49
C ALA A 26 3.51 6.67 -0.02
N GLU A 27 2.22 6.46 0.23
CA GLU A 27 1.70 6.44 1.60
C GLU A 27 1.99 5.14 2.35
N ILE A 28 1.90 3.98 1.68
CA ILE A 28 2.24 2.67 2.27
C ILE A 28 3.68 2.70 2.78
N PHE A 29 4.62 3.12 1.93
CA PHE A 29 6.03 3.12 2.30
C PHE A 29 6.37 4.20 3.32
N SER A 30 5.70 5.36 3.28
CA SER A 30 5.83 6.35 4.35
C SER A 30 5.38 5.80 5.71
N GLU A 31 4.33 4.98 5.77
CA GLU A 31 3.91 4.34 7.02
C GLU A 31 4.84 3.20 7.43
N LEU A 32 5.37 2.44 6.47
CA LEU A 32 6.33 1.38 6.73
C LEU A 32 7.63 1.92 7.34
N GLU A 33 8.16 3.03 6.82
CA GLU A 33 9.37 3.71 7.32
C GLU A 33 9.23 4.22 8.76
N LYS A 34 8.01 4.46 9.23
CA LYS A 34 7.74 4.88 10.61
C LYS A 34 7.74 3.73 11.60
N LEU A 35 7.72 2.49 11.13
CA LEU A 35 7.75 1.32 12.00
C LEU A 35 9.18 1.04 12.49
N PRO A 36 9.34 0.60 13.74
CA PRO A 36 10.63 0.14 14.22
C PRO A 36 11.07 -1.11 13.45
N GLU A 37 12.35 -1.43 13.50
CA GLU A 37 12.87 -2.67 12.92
C GLU A 37 12.12 -3.90 13.48
N GLY A 38 11.72 -4.80 12.59
CA GLY A 38 10.86 -5.95 12.93
C GLY A 38 9.38 -5.59 13.14
N GLY A 39 8.97 -4.35 12.88
CA GLY A 39 7.57 -3.96 12.78
C GLY A 39 6.91 -4.50 11.51
N VAL A 40 5.59 -4.68 11.56
CA VAL A 40 4.78 -5.21 10.46
C VAL A 40 3.70 -4.19 10.09
N LEU A 41 3.61 -3.86 8.81
CA LEU A 41 2.51 -3.08 8.25
C LEU A 41 1.53 -4.04 7.56
N ILE A 42 0.30 -4.09 8.04
CA ILE A 42 -0.79 -4.91 7.50
C ILE A 42 -1.60 -4.04 6.54
N LEU A 43 -1.65 -4.42 5.28
CA LEU A 43 -2.50 -3.76 4.28
C LEU A 43 -3.90 -4.36 4.32
N ASP A 44 -4.86 -3.56 4.77
CA ASP A 44 -6.27 -3.94 4.79
C ASP A 44 -6.93 -3.60 3.45
N LEU A 45 -7.54 -4.63 2.85
CA LEU A 45 -8.24 -4.59 1.57
C LEU A 45 -9.77 -4.68 1.74
N GLU A 46 -10.27 -4.73 2.97
CA GLU A 46 -11.70 -4.85 3.22
C GLU A 46 -12.47 -3.70 2.55
N GLY A 47 -13.53 -4.07 1.81
CA GLY A 47 -14.35 -3.10 1.08
C GLY A 47 -13.70 -2.50 -0.18
N VAL A 48 -12.55 -3.01 -0.61
CA VAL A 48 -11.86 -2.59 -1.85
C VAL A 48 -11.98 -3.63 -2.94
N GLU A 49 -12.44 -3.20 -4.11
CA GLU A 49 -12.41 -3.98 -5.35
C GLU A 49 -11.20 -3.53 -6.19
N VAL A 50 -10.20 -4.42 -6.35
CA VAL A 50 -9.02 -4.15 -7.20
C VAL A 50 -9.33 -4.61 -8.63
N LEU A 51 -9.42 -3.66 -9.55
CA LEU A 51 -9.89 -3.86 -10.92
C LEU A 51 -8.79 -4.24 -11.91
N SER A 52 -7.51 -4.05 -11.56
CA SER A 52 -6.40 -4.39 -12.46
C SER A 52 -5.10 -4.71 -11.73
N GLY A 53 -4.27 -5.57 -12.33
CA GLY A 53 -2.91 -5.83 -11.86
C GLY A 53 -2.01 -4.59 -11.89
N SER A 54 -2.27 -3.64 -12.80
CA SER A 54 -1.45 -2.43 -12.91
C SER A 54 -1.54 -1.50 -11.70
N PHE A 55 -2.63 -1.58 -10.93
CA PHE A 55 -2.69 -0.94 -9.61
C PHE A 55 -1.74 -1.63 -8.62
N ALA A 56 -1.80 -2.96 -8.51
CA ALA A 56 -0.98 -3.73 -7.58
C ALA A 56 0.52 -3.59 -7.89
N ASP A 57 0.91 -3.62 -9.18
CA ASP A 57 2.29 -3.43 -9.63
C ASP A 57 2.87 -2.09 -9.15
N GLU A 58 2.09 -1.01 -9.24
CA GLU A 58 2.52 0.31 -8.79
C GLU A 58 2.43 0.45 -7.27
N ALA A 59 1.43 -0.13 -6.61
CA ALA A 59 1.20 0.00 -5.16
C ALA A 59 2.23 -0.75 -4.31
N ILE A 60 2.56 -1.99 -4.68
CA ILE A 60 3.41 -2.90 -3.87
C ILE A 60 4.43 -3.69 -4.69
N GLY A 61 4.27 -3.75 -6.03
CA GLY A 61 5.16 -4.54 -6.89
C GLY A 61 6.57 -3.96 -7.06
N LYS A 62 6.78 -2.71 -6.64
CA LYS A 62 8.09 -2.06 -6.60
C LYS A 62 8.47 -1.89 -5.13
N SER A 63 9.61 -2.44 -4.73
CA SER A 63 10.24 -1.98 -3.49
C SER A 63 10.92 -0.65 -3.76
N PRO A 64 10.83 0.36 -2.87
CA PRO A 64 11.79 1.44 -2.90
C PRO A 64 13.16 0.79 -2.72
N GLY A 65 13.98 0.84 -3.76
CA GLY A 65 15.34 0.32 -3.69
C GLY A 65 16.04 0.97 -2.50
N LYS A 66 16.84 0.20 -1.75
CA LYS A 66 17.79 0.80 -0.81
C LYS A 66 18.61 1.83 -1.58
N ALA A 67 18.47 3.10 -1.21
CA ALA A 67 19.47 4.12 -1.54
C ALA A 67 20.78 3.77 -0.83
#